data_AF-A5E4M9-F1
#
_entry.id   AF-A5E4M9-F1
#
_cell.length_a   1.000
_cell.length_b   1.000
_cell.length_c   1.000
_cell.angle_alpha   90.00
_cell.angle_beta   90.00
_cell.angle_gamma   90.00
#
_symmetry.space_group_name_H-M   'P 1'
#
loop_
_entity.id
_entity.type
_entity.pdbx_description
1 polymer ?
#
loop_
_entity_poly.entity_id
_entity_poly.type
_entity_poly.pdbx_seq_one_letter_code
_entity_poly.pdbx_strand_id
1 'polypeptide(L)'
;MWNLAVVVVTFGALFAHCALASELYSELLDLQPLPRNKLLSSFQFNSISQLIEISYINDSTLEKQTSKHSHYSLFSSSLGPVLESTNTRDLSLRFTQGWWDSQSWGKLPFNGSYSGGTGVEVVAIIEASNHISAKRNWQKLTKILSGFFCASLNSIDDSTTTYPNFPTNFSSIDGNTSYRPIAGNKLFLFRAALPSEPVCTENLTPFLKLLPTRGKSGISSLLDGHKVFDSLWHGMSIDVHTKCDETNELCRLELHQTINQVVDVIRSIRKRQEGGIPKPTPGDKLRCDSTKTNNIWQCFPLGEAAEQEWSLETLYGRKIKGPAFQDDKDVTRVSIRVKPTVWNITMHRESADSRISNTLNGDGKGWILETIDLPFLYDFKFQTSNSSIVRPIEQPLLQVARSLTGYSLDKGGLRVAFTNTSKQPVRFIYFESLPWFMRLYMSTMKLSLNKMETKNTAEFIKDFYYRPSADRSRPSHLEMLIEVPALLTLAMTYDFDKSLLLYREYPPDANHGFDVEPAIIIVIKEDWEERESENYRSNERAKKMYEFRTTSLLLTLPTPDFSMPYNVIILTCTVMSLAFGIVFNLITKKTVTEEEFERAAKDTGLGKLKSFIQLKVLRKSKID
;
A
#
# COMPACT_ATOMS: atom_id res chain seq x y z
N MET A 1 -43.93 -33.29 26.85
CA MET A 1 -43.46 -32.03 27.46
C MET A 1 -41.95 -31.77 27.34
N TRP A 2 -41.11 -32.75 26.98
CA TRP A 2 -39.66 -32.53 26.79
C TRP A 2 -39.25 -31.88 25.45
N ASN A 3 -40.07 -31.97 24.40
CA ASN A 3 -39.73 -31.41 23.08
C ASN A 3 -39.99 -29.90 22.93
N LEU A 4 -40.81 -29.28 23.78
CA LEU A 4 -41.03 -27.82 23.73
C LEU A 4 -39.92 -27.04 24.43
N ALA A 5 -39.32 -27.59 25.49
CA ALA A 5 -38.24 -26.93 26.22
C ALA A 5 -36.95 -26.81 25.38
N VAL A 6 -36.65 -27.83 24.55
CA VAL A 6 -35.48 -27.82 23.67
C VAL A 6 -35.63 -26.80 22.54
N VAL A 7 -36.84 -26.61 22.00
CA VAL A 7 -37.11 -25.64 20.93
C VAL A 7 -37.06 -24.19 21.43
N VAL A 8 -37.47 -23.93 22.68
CA VAL A 8 -37.41 -22.58 23.27
C VAL A 8 -35.96 -22.21 23.63
N VAL A 9 -35.14 -23.16 24.08
CA VAL A 9 -33.72 -22.92 24.38
C VAL A 9 -32.88 -22.74 23.11
N THR A 10 -33.19 -23.46 22.02
CA THR A 10 -32.50 -23.27 20.73
C THR A 10 -32.90 -21.97 20.04
N PHE A 11 -34.17 -21.54 20.13
CA PHE A 11 -34.58 -20.22 19.63
C PHE A 11 -34.02 -19.07 20.47
N GLY A 12 -33.93 -19.21 21.79
CA GLY A 12 -33.30 -18.21 22.66
C GLY A 12 -31.80 -18.00 22.38
N ALA A 13 -31.07 -19.08 22.08
CA ALA A 13 -29.65 -19.01 21.73
C ALA A 13 -29.38 -18.43 20.33
N LEU A 14 -30.31 -18.63 19.37
CA LEU A 14 -30.28 -18.02 18.05
C LEU A 14 -30.55 -16.51 18.07
N PHE A 15 -31.50 -16.05 18.91
CA PHE A 15 -31.75 -14.62 19.09
C PHE A 15 -30.61 -13.90 19.85
N ALA A 16 -29.94 -14.57 20.79
CA ALA A 16 -28.79 -14.01 21.49
C ALA A 16 -27.53 -13.89 20.62
N HIS A 17 -27.38 -14.74 19.58
CA HIS A 17 -26.26 -14.63 18.63
C HIS A 17 -26.43 -13.49 17.61
N CYS A 18 -27.67 -13.06 17.30
CA CYS A 18 -27.90 -12.00 16.31
C CYS A 18 -27.64 -10.59 16.84
N ALA A 19 -27.90 -10.31 18.12
CA ALA A 19 -27.68 -8.97 18.68
C ALA A 19 -26.19 -8.61 18.90
N LEU A 20 -25.27 -9.57 18.75
CA LEU A 20 -23.83 -9.37 18.95
C LEU A 20 -23.08 -8.81 17.73
N ALA A 21 -23.63 -8.93 16.52
CA ALA A 21 -22.87 -8.64 15.31
C ALA A 21 -22.76 -7.13 15.00
N SER A 22 -23.72 -6.28 15.41
CA SER A 22 -23.60 -4.82 15.29
C SER A 22 -22.53 -4.20 16.20
N GLU A 23 -22.20 -4.84 17.33
CA GLU A 23 -21.06 -4.44 18.17
C GLU A 23 -19.70 -4.88 17.62
N LEU A 24 -19.67 -5.92 16.78
CA LEU A 24 -18.45 -6.57 16.33
C LEU A 24 -18.01 -6.18 14.91
N TYR A 25 -18.92 -5.71 14.05
CA TYR A 25 -18.58 -5.27 12.70
C TYR A 25 -19.35 -4.02 12.27
N SER A 26 -18.65 -3.08 11.63
CA SER A 26 -19.27 -1.91 11.00
C SER A 26 -18.58 -1.55 9.69
N GLU A 27 -19.35 -1.04 8.74
CA GLU A 27 -18.83 -0.56 7.46
C GLU A 27 -19.38 0.82 7.09
N LEU A 28 -18.48 1.70 6.64
CA LEU A 28 -18.78 3.07 6.28
C LEU A 28 -18.16 3.42 4.94
N LEU A 29 -18.98 3.88 4.01
CA LEU A 29 -18.54 4.50 2.77
C LEU A 29 -18.71 6.02 2.88
N ASP A 30 -17.61 6.75 2.85
CA ASP A 30 -17.61 8.21 2.88
C ASP A 30 -17.22 8.79 1.52
N LEU A 31 -18.12 9.60 0.95
CA LEU A 31 -18.00 10.19 -0.38
C LEU A 31 -17.95 11.71 -0.29
N GLN A 32 -16.91 12.29 -0.87
CA GLN A 32 -16.71 13.74 -0.90
C GLN A 32 -16.24 14.20 -2.27
N PRO A 33 -17.08 14.93 -3.01
CA PRO A 33 -16.65 15.62 -4.22
C PRO A 33 -15.54 16.63 -3.91
N LEU A 34 -14.49 16.58 -4.73
CA LEU A 34 -13.33 17.45 -4.69
C LEU A 34 -13.31 18.36 -5.93
N PRO A 35 -12.56 19.48 -5.90
CA PRO A 35 -12.46 20.37 -7.04
C PRO A 35 -11.90 19.66 -8.27
N ARG A 36 -12.20 20.21 -9.45
CA ARG A 36 -11.75 19.68 -10.76
C ARG A 36 -12.24 18.25 -11.01
N ASN A 37 -13.53 17.99 -10.76
CA ASN A 37 -14.21 16.75 -11.17
C ASN A 37 -13.61 15.47 -10.56
N LYS A 38 -13.09 15.59 -9.34
CA LYS A 38 -12.52 14.49 -8.57
C LYS A 38 -13.48 14.07 -7.46
N LEU A 39 -13.43 12.82 -7.06
CA LEU A 39 -14.21 12.28 -5.95
C LEU A 39 -13.27 11.57 -4.98
N LEU A 40 -13.25 12.01 -3.72
CA LEU A 40 -12.66 11.22 -2.64
C LEU A 40 -13.69 10.20 -2.18
N SER A 41 -13.32 8.92 -2.26
CA SER A 41 -14.09 7.83 -1.67
C SER A 41 -13.23 7.11 -0.64
N SER A 42 -13.76 7.00 0.58
CA SER A 42 -13.14 6.32 1.70
C SER A 42 -14.03 5.17 2.15
N PHE A 43 -13.56 3.94 1.97
CA PHE A 43 -14.19 2.73 2.47
C PHE A 43 -13.54 2.37 3.80
N GLN A 44 -14.36 2.12 4.81
CA GLN A 44 -13.93 1.79 6.17
C GLN A 44 -14.63 0.52 6.60
N PHE A 45 -13.86 -0.42 7.12
CA PHE A 45 -14.37 -1.67 7.68
C PHE A 45 -13.72 -1.91 9.02
N ASN A 46 -14.53 -2.06 10.05
CA ASN A 46 -14.09 -2.34 11.41
C ASN A 46 -14.60 -3.71 11.79
N SER A 47 -13.71 -4.58 12.26
CA SER A 47 -14.05 -5.87 12.83
C SER A 47 -13.35 -6.06 14.17
N ILE A 48 -14.06 -6.62 15.13
CA ILE A 48 -13.58 -6.86 16.48
C ILE A 48 -13.63 -8.36 16.74
N SER A 49 -12.57 -8.91 17.33
CA SER A 49 -12.56 -10.30 17.76
C SER A 49 -13.34 -10.48 19.07
N GLN A 50 -13.75 -11.71 19.34
CA GLN A 50 -14.16 -12.10 20.69
C GLN A 50 -12.98 -11.95 21.66
N LEU A 51 -13.27 -11.99 22.96
CA LEU A 51 -12.25 -11.96 24.01
C LEU A 51 -11.42 -13.25 23.96
N ILE A 52 -10.11 -13.10 23.86
CA ILE A 52 -9.13 -14.17 23.71
C ILE A 52 -8.06 -14.03 24.80
N GLU A 53 -7.62 -15.16 25.35
CA GLU A 53 -6.44 -15.24 26.21
C GLU A 53 -5.18 -15.14 25.35
N ILE A 54 -4.43 -14.05 25.51
CA ILE A 54 -3.18 -13.87 24.78
C ILE A 54 -2.08 -14.72 25.43
N SER A 55 -1.71 -15.80 24.76
CA SER A 55 -0.52 -16.59 25.13
C SER A 55 0.70 -16.15 24.32
N TYR A 56 1.88 -16.28 24.92
CA TYR A 56 3.16 -16.09 24.24
C TYR A 56 3.69 -17.46 23.84
N ILE A 57 3.91 -17.65 22.54
CA ILE A 57 4.35 -18.92 21.97
C ILE A 57 5.88 -18.91 21.93
N ASN A 58 6.51 -19.77 22.72
CA ASN A 58 7.94 -20.06 22.69
C ASN A 58 8.24 -21.30 21.82
N ASP A 59 9.46 -21.36 21.28
CA ASP A 59 9.96 -22.53 20.55
C ASP A 59 9.94 -23.81 21.42
N SER A 60 10.11 -23.69 22.74
CA SER A 60 10.05 -24.81 23.70
C SER A 60 8.63 -25.24 24.10
N THR A 61 7.62 -24.40 23.85
CA THR A 61 6.21 -24.70 24.16
C THR A 61 5.48 -25.35 22.98
N LEU A 62 6.10 -25.41 21.80
CA LEU A 62 5.52 -26.01 20.59
C LEU A 62 5.17 -27.50 20.77
N GLU A 63 5.89 -28.21 21.63
CA GLU A 63 5.69 -29.65 21.88
C GLU A 63 4.64 -29.96 22.97
N LYS A 64 4.23 -28.97 23.78
CA LYS A 64 3.36 -29.19 24.96
C LYS A 64 1.95 -28.61 24.86
N GLN A 65 1.64 -27.84 23.82
CA GLN A 65 0.29 -27.31 23.63
C GLN A 65 -0.37 -27.97 22.42
N THR A 66 -1.22 -28.97 22.68
CA THR A 66 -2.42 -29.17 21.88
C THR A 66 -3.20 -27.85 21.95
N SER A 67 -3.04 -27.05 20.89
CA SER A 67 -3.51 -25.68 20.71
C SER A 67 -4.95 -25.48 21.18
N LYS A 68 -5.15 -24.66 22.20
CA LYS A 68 -6.40 -23.90 22.32
C LYS A 68 -6.44 -22.98 21.09
N HIS A 69 -7.07 -23.43 20.01
CA HIS A 69 -7.27 -22.58 18.84
C HIS A 69 -8.27 -21.50 19.21
N SER A 70 -7.87 -20.23 19.07
CA SER A 70 -8.79 -19.10 19.18
C SER A 70 -9.84 -19.21 18.07
N HIS A 71 -11.11 -19.28 18.45
CA HIS A 71 -12.21 -19.25 17.49
C HIS A 71 -12.49 -17.80 17.11
N TYR A 72 -12.41 -17.51 15.81
CA TYR A 72 -12.72 -16.20 15.27
C TYR A 72 -14.08 -16.26 14.57
N SER A 73 -15.04 -15.43 15.01
CA SER A 73 -16.37 -15.34 14.40
C SER A 73 -16.35 -14.42 13.18
N LEU A 74 -16.19 -13.11 13.41
CA LEU A 74 -16.17 -12.06 12.39
C LEU A 74 -14.75 -11.56 12.08
N PHE A 75 -13.84 -11.65 13.04
CA PHE A 75 -12.42 -11.38 12.81
C PHE A 75 -11.83 -12.41 11.83
N SER A 76 -10.86 -11.99 11.01
CA SER A 76 -10.31 -12.86 9.98
C SER A 76 -9.55 -14.06 10.55
N SER A 77 -10.04 -15.27 10.25
CA SER A 77 -9.37 -16.54 10.58
C SER A 77 -8.04 -16.75 9.84
N SER A 78 -7.75 -15.95 8.82
CA SER A 78 -6.46 -16.01 8.12
C SER A 78 -5.38 -15.17 8.80
N LEU A 79 -5.75 -14.08 9.48
CA LEU A 79 -4.80 -13.15 10.08
C LEU A 79 -4.52 -13.45 11.55
N GLY A 80 -5.53 -13.85 12.32
CA GLY A 80 -5.39 -14.15 13.75
C GLY A 80 -4.27 -15.14 14.08
N PRO A 81 -4.26 -16.34 13.45
CA PRO A 81 -3.20 -17.32 13.66
C PRO A 81 -1.80 -16.83 13.27
N VAL A 82 -1.70 -15.92 12.30
CA VAL A 82 -0.41 -15.33 11.89
C VAL A 82 0.13 -14.44 13.00
N LEU A 83 -0.71 -13.60 13.60
CA LEU A 83 -0.35 -12.73 14.72
C LEU A 83 0.05 -13.54 15.96
N GLU A 84 -0.72 -14.57 16.31
CA GLU A 84 -0.41 -15.50 17.40
C GLU A 84 0.93 -16.21 17.17
N SER A 85 1.13 -16.80 15.99
CA SER A 85 2.34 -17.59 15.67
C SER A 85 3.63 -16.76 15.58
N THR A 86 3.51 -15.44 15.49
CA THR A 86 4.63 -14.49 15.42
C THR A 86 4.75 -13.64 16.69
N ASN A 87 3.88 -13.84 17.69
CA ASN A 87 3.78 -12.99 18.87
C ASN A 87 3.66 -11.49 18.54
N THR A 88 2.97 -11.18 17.43
CA THR A 88 2.73 -9.81 17.00
C THR A 88 1.53 -9.26 17.75
N ARG A 89 1.69 -8.11 18.40
CA ARG A 89 0.63 -7.45 19.19
C ARG A 89 -0.11 -6.41 18.35
N ASP A 90 0.64 -5.58 17.66
CA ASP A 90 0.09 -4.58 16.74
C ASP A 90 0.73 -4.76 15.36
N LEU A 91 -0.09 -4.62 14.31
CA LEU A 91 0.33 -4.72 12.92
C LEU A 91 -0.33 -3.59 12.12
N SER A 92 0.48 -2.78 11.44
CA SER A 92 0.03 -1.82 10.44
C SER A 92 0.68 -2.17 9.10
N LEU A 93 -0.14 -2.46 8.10
CA LEU A 93 0.27 -2.76 6.73
C LEU A 93 -0.41 -1.78 5.78
N ARG A 94 0.38 -1.06 4.98
CA ARG A 94 -0.10 0.00 4.11
C ARG A 94 0.42 -0.23 2.69
N PHE A 95 -0.49 -0.22 1.72
CA PHE A 95 -0.19 -0.19 0.29
C PHE A 95 -0.65 1.15 -0.23
N THR A 96 0.19 1.93 -0.89
CA THR A 96 -0.24 3.23 -1.42
C THR A 96 0.45 3.51 -2.75
N GLN A 97 -0.29 4.06 -3.70
CA GLN A 97 0.25 4.47 -4.99
C GLN A 97 -0.38 5.79 -5.44
N GLY A 98 0.40 6.56 -6.20
CA GLY A 98 0.03 7.88 -6.69
C GLY A 98 0.50 8.99 -5.75
N TRP A 99 0.20 10.24 -6.14
CA TRP A 99 0.62 11.43 -5.41
C TRP A 99 -0.58 12.15 -4.81
N TRP A 100 -0.52 12.41 -3.50
CA TRP A 100 -1.51 13.23 -2.82
C TRP A 100 -1.24 14.72 -3.03
N ASP A 101 -2.09 15.38 -3.79
CA ASP A 101 -2.04 16.84 -3.98
C ASP A 101 -2.73 17.56 -2.80
N SER A 102 -1.93 17.85 -1.77
CA SER A 102 -2.41 18.53 -0.57
C SER A 102 -2.94 19.96 -0.81
N GLN A 103 -2.57 20.62 -1.91
CA GLN A 103 -3.04 21.96 -2.20
C GLN A 103 -4.48 21.94 -2.72
N SER A 104 -4.80 20.99 -3.62
CA SER A 104 -6.13 20.86 -4.19
C SER A 104 -7.07 19.96 -3.42
N TRP A 105 -6.56 18.98 -2.67
CA TRP A 105 -7.36 18.01 -1.90
C TRP A 105 -7.34 18.23 -0.39
N GLY A 106 -6.38 19.02 0.11
CA GLY A 106 -6.25 19.36 1.53
C GLY A 106 -5.58 18.27 2.36
N LYS A 107 -6.01 18.18 3.61
CA LYS A 107 -5.55 17.20 4.59
C LYS A 107 -5.92 15.77 4.17
N LEU A 108 -5.01 14.82 4.41
CA LEU A 108 -5.29 13.40 4.20
C LEU A 108 -6.48 12.93 5.06
N PRO A 109 -7.27 11.94 4.58
CA PRO A 109 -8.30 11.29 5.37
C PRO A 109 -7.75 10.77 6.70
N PHE A 110 -8.56 10.83 7.77
CA PHE A 110 -8.19 10.40 9.13
C PHE A 110 -6.91 11.01 9.67
N ASN A 111 -6.60 12.24 9.26
CA ASN A 111 -5.35 12.89 9.59
C ASN A 111 -4.10 12.07 9.17
N GLY A 112 -4.25 11.24 8.13
CA GLY A 112 -3.20 10.41 7.53
C GLY A 112 -2.71 9.23 8.38
N SER A 113 -3.37 8.92 9.50
CA SER A 113 -3.02 7.76 10.35
C SER A 113 -3.02 6.43 9.59
N TYR A 114 -3.89 6.29 8.58
CA TYR A 114 -4.04 5.09 7.75
C TYR A 114 -3.42 5.23 6.35
N SER A 115 -2.66 6.30 6.10
CA SER A 115 -2.04 6.54 4.80
C SER A 115 -0.58 6.09 4.82
N GLY A 116 -0.17 5.29 3.82
CA GLY A 116 1.20 4.82 3.65
C GLY A 116 2.03 5.73 2.74
N GLY A 117 3.33 5.49 2.72
CA GLY A 117 4.19 6.00 1.63
C GLY A 117 3.92 5.25 0.34
N THR A 118 4.39 5.77 -0.80
CA THR A 118 4.35 5.03 -2.07
C THR A 118 5.01 3.67 -1.92
N GLY A 119 4.38 2.63 -2.47
CA GLY A 119 4.80 1.24 -2.33
C GLY A 119 4.14 0.57 -1.13
N VAL A 120 4.92 -0.21 -0.38
CA VAL A 120 4.43 -0.94 0.80
C VAL A 120 5.18 -0.54 2.05
N GLU A 121 4.44 -0.32 3.14
CA GLU A 121 4.97 -0.02 4.45
C GLU A 121 4.39 -1.02 5.47
N VAL A 122 5.27 -1.64 6.26
CA VAL A 122 4.91 -2.57 7.32
C VAL A 122 5.51 -2.08 8.63
N VAL A 123 4.66 -1.95 9.64
CA VAL A 123 5.04 -1.63 11.02
C VAL A 123 4.43 -2.69 11.92
N ALA A 124 5.22 -3.27 12.81
CA ALA A 124 4.74 -4.27 13.76
C ALA A 124 5.37 -4.09 15.14
N ILE A 125 4.59 -4.35 16.18
CA ILE A 125 5.07 -4.47 17.56
C ILE A 125 5.09 -5.95 17.91
N ILE A 126 6.27 -6.49 18.14
CA ILE A 126 6.48 -7.92 18.43
C ILE A 126 6.93 -8.08 19.87
N GLU A 127 6.25 -8.95 20.61
CA GLU A 127 6.68 -9.34 21.95
C GLU A 127 7.72 -10.46 21.84
N ALA A 128 8.84 -10.31 22.55
CA ALA A 128 9.85 -11.36 22.68
C ALA A 128 10.73 -11.16 23.92
N SER A 129 11.41 -12.22 24.34
CA SER A 129 12.40 -12.15 25.42
C SER A 129 13.64 -11.33 25.03
N ASN A 130 14.13 -11.55 23.81
CA ASN A 130 15.36 -10.95 23.28
C ASN A 130 15.17 -10.45 21.84
N HIS A 131 15.98 -9.46 21.44
CA HIS A 131 15.96 -8.87 20.09
C HIS A 131 16.15 -9.91 18.96
N ILE A 132 16.97 -10.94 19.19
CA ILE A 132 17.20 -12.01 18.20
C ILE A 132 15.92 -12.82 17.93
N SER A 133 15.17 -13.14 18.99
CA SER A 133 13.89 -13.84 18.88
C SER A 133 12.84 -12.95 18.19
N ALA A 134 12.78 -11.67 18.61
CA ALA A 134 11.90 -10.68 17.99
C ALA A 134 12.14 -10.55 16.48
N LYS A 135 13.41 -10.51 16.08
CA LYS A 135 13.83 -10.43 14.67
C LYS A 135 13.46 -11.69 13.88
N ARG A 136 13.57 -12.88 14.48
CA ARG A 136 13.12 -14.12 13.84
C ARG A 136 11.62 -14.10 13.59
N ASN A 137 10.84 -13.63 14.58
CA ASN A 137 9.40 -13.45 14.46
C ASN A 137 9.03 -12.39 13.41
N TRP A 138 9.79 -11.29 13.34
CA TRP A 138 9.66 -10.26 12.29
C TRP A 138 9.86 -10.86 10.89
N GLN A 139 10.94 -11.61 10.67
CA GLN A 139 11.21 -12.27 9.39
C GLN A 139 10.16 -13.34 9.06
N LYS A 140 9.62 -14.03 10.06
CA LYS A 140 8.53 -14.99 9.87
C LYS A 140 7.25 -14.27 9.43
N LEU A 141 6.93 -13.16 10.08
CA LEU A 141 5.76 -12.32 9.76
C LEU A 141 5.84 -11.77 8.33
N THR A 142 6.94 -11.14 7.95
CA THR A 142 7.10 -10.55 6.61
C THR A 142 7.03 -11.61 5.50
N LYS A 143 7.58 -12.80 5.72
CA LYS A 143 7.47 -13.93 4.78
C LYS A 143 6.04 -14.45 4.64
N ILE A 144 5.29 -14.57 5.73
CA ILE A 144 3.87 -14.99 5.67
C ILE A 144 3.03 -13.93 4.96
N LEU A 145 3.21 -12.65 5.29
CA LEU A 145 2.50 -11.54 4.67
C LEU A 145 2.83 -11.40 3.17
N SER A 146 4.09 -11.66 2.78
CA SER A 146 4.52 -11.73 1.38
C SER A 146 3.68 -12.72 0.57
N GLY A 147 3.53 -13.95 1.08
CA GLY A 147 2.71 -14.98 0.43
C GLY A 147 1.21 -14.66 0.45
N PHE A 148 0.71 -14.00 1.50
CA PHE A 148 -0.70 -13.66 1.62
C PHE A 148 -1.14 -12.53 0.69
N PHE A 149 -0.33 -11.47 0.58
CA PHE A 149 -0.62 -10.29 -0.26
C PHE A 149 -0.01 -10.35 -1.65
N CYS A 150 0.70 -11.42 -2.02
CA CYS A 150 1.44 -11.52 -3.28
C CYS A 150 2.43 -10.37 -3.50
N ALA A 151 3.05 -9.90 -2.41
CA ALA A 151 3.95 -8.76 -2.40
C ALA A 151 5.40 -9.18 -2.14
N SER A 152 6.38 -8.39 -2.57
CA SER A 152 7.83 -8.64 -2.36
C SER A 152 8.33 -8.40 -0.93
N LEU A 153 7.45 -8.54 0.08
CA LEU A 153 7.78 -8.38 1.51
C LEU A 153 8.84 -9.40 2.00
N ASN A 154 9.07 -10.47 1.26
CA ASN A 154 10.15 -11.42 1.51
C ASN A 154 11.55 -10.82 1.32
N SER A 155 11.68 -9.71 0.58
CA SER A 155 12.91 -8.94 0.41
C SER A 155 13.21 -8.01 1.60
N ILE A 156 12.36 -7.97 2.63
CA ILE A 156 12.62 -7.22 3.86
C ILE A 156 13.72 -7.94 4.65
N ASP A 157 14.88 -7.31 4.68
CA ASP A 157 16.08 -7.75 5.40
C ASP A 157 16.54 -6.65 6.38
N ASP A 158 17.71 -6.85 7.01
CA ASP A 158 18.30 -5.88 7.93
C ASP A 158 18.66 -4.55 7.27
N SER A 159 18.93 -4.59 5.95
CA SER A 159 19.28 -3.42 5.15
C SER A 159 18.09 -2.48 4.89
N THR A 160 16.86 -2.95 5.12
CA THR A 160 15.61 -2.18 4.96
C THR A 160 14.83 -2.03 6.27
N THR A 161 15.10 -2.88 7.26
CA THR A 161 14.44 -2.82 8.57
C THR A 161 15.00 -1.67 9.41
N THR A 162 14.09 -0.87 9.97
CA THR A 162 14.35 0.28 10.84
C THR A 162 13.68 0.10 12.19
N TYR A 163 14.20 0.83 13.19
CA TYR A 163 13.76 0.77 14.58
C TYR A 163 13.48 2.20 15.04
N PRO A 164 12.29 2.76 14.76
CA PRO A 164 11.98 4.14 15.12
C PRO A 164 12.09 4.33 16.64
N ASN A 165 12.80 5.36 17.10
CA ASN A 165 12.88 5.66 18.54
C ASN A 165 11.63 6.42 18.98
N PHE A 166 11.19 7.38 18.16
CA PHE A 166 9.85 7.93 18.30
C PHE A 166 8.83 6.96 17.69
N PRO A 167 7.95 6.35 18.49
CA PRO A 167 6.97 5.42 17.96
C PRO A 167 6.00 6.17 17.03
N THR A 168 5.89 5.69 15.80
CA THR A 168 5.04 6.25 14.74
C THR A 168 3.53 6.05 15.04
N ASN A 169 3.21 5.04 15.85
CA ASN A 169 1.91 4.84 16.47
C ASN A 169 1.92 5.37 17.91
N PHE A 170 1.49 6.62 18.07
CA PHE A 170 1.39 7.32 19.36
C PHE A 170 0.44 6.65 20.37
N SER A 171 -0.36 5.66 19.98
CA SER A 171 -1.07 4.80 20.95
C SER A 171 -0.12 4.07 21.91
N SER A 172 1.17 4.01 21.59
CA SER A 172 2.22 3.46 22.44
C SER A 172 3.05 4.52 23.21
N ILE A 173 2.85 5.82 22.97
CA ILE A 173 3.54 6.91 23.72
C ILE A 173 2.89 7.17 25.08
N ASP A 174 1.62 6.81 25.24
CA ASP A 174 0.88 7.06 26.48
C ASP A 174 1.39 6.23 27.68
N GLY A 175 2.40 5.37 27.52
CA GLY A 175 2.81 4.43 28.57
C GLY A 175 1.67 3.50 29.03
N ASN A 176 0.56 3.54 28.29
CA ASN A 176 -0.68 2.82 28.51
C ASN A 176 -0.96 2.02 27.25
N THR A 177 0.03 1.23 26.80
CA THR A 177 -0.29 0.13 25.90
C THR A 177 -1.40 -0.65 26.58
N SER A 178 -2.51 -0.87 25.89
CA SER A 178 -3.66 -1.63 26.39
C SER A 178 -3.33 -3.09 26.72
N TYR A 179 -2.07 -3.48 26.60
CA TYR A 179 -1.53 -4.78 26.92
C TYR A 179 -0.15 -4.63 27.56
N ARG A 180 0.20 -5.57 28.43
CA ARG A 180 1.53 -5.64 29.05
C ARG A 180 2.28 -6.87 28.52
N PRO A 181 3.59 -6.78 28.26
CA PRO A 181 4.36 -7.96 27.93
C PRO A 181 4.39 -8.90 29.14
N ILE A 182 4.51 -10.21 28.88
CA ILE A 182 4.67 -11.21 29.94
C ILE A 182 5.97 -10.93 30.70
N ALA A 183 6.00 -11.27 32.00
CA ALA A 183 7.17 -11.07 32.85
C ALA A 183 8.45 -11.63 32.20
N GLY A 184 9.43 -10.74 31.97
CA GLY A 184 10.71 -11.05 31.32
C GLY A 184 10.78 -10.75 29.81
N ASN A 185 9.65 -10.51 29.16
CA ASN A 185 9.60 -10.11 27.75
C ASN A 185 9.64 -8.59 27.57
N LYS A 186 9.99 -8.16 26.35
CA LYS A 186 9.98 -6.77 25.89
C LYS A 186 9.21 -6.66 24.58
N LEU A 187 8.70 -5.47 24.32
CA LEU A 187 8.07 -5.13 23.05
C LEU A 187 9.11 -4.48 22.13
N PHE A 188 9.18 -4.96 20.89
CA PHE A 188 10.10 -4.46 19.88
C PHE A 188 9.29 -3.89 18.70
N LEU A 189 9.53 -2.62 18.38
CA LEU A 189 8.95 -1.96 17.21
C LEU A 189 9.84 -2.21 15.99
N PHE A 190 9.26 -2.82 14.97
CA PHE A 190 9.90 -3.02 13.67
C PHE A 190 9.16 -2.23 12.61
N ARG A 191 9.91 -1.65 11.68
CA ARG A 191 9.38 -0.99 10.51
C ARG A 191 10.22 -1.31 9.28
N ALA A 192 9.56 -1.55 8.16
CA ALA A 192 10.21 -1.60 6.86
C ALA A 192 9.30 -0.99 5.80
N ALA A 193 9.89 -0.43 4.76
CA ALA A 193 9.16 0.08 3.61
C ALA A 193 9.88 -0.31 2.31
N LEU A 194 9.09 -0.66 1.31
CA LEU A 194 9.54 -1.03 -0.04
C LEU A 194 8.87 -0.07 -1.03
N PRO A 195 9.53 1.05 -1.38
CA PRO A 195 8.92 2.07 -2.22
C PRO A 195 8.74 1.65 -3.67
N SER A 196 9.54 0.70 -4.14
CA SER A 196 9.50 0.15 -5.50
C SER A 196 8.44 -0.93 -5.70
N GLU A 197 7.72 -1.33 -4.65
CA GLU A 197 6.71 -2.39 -4.75
C GLU A 197 5.43 -1.85 -5.42
N PRO A 198 5.03 -2.40 -6.58
CA PRO A 198 3.80 -1.97 -7.24
C PRO A 198 2.56 -2.43 -6.46
N VAL A 199 1.50 -1.62 -6.50
CA VAL A 199 0.20 -2.02 -5.96
C VAL A 199 -0.60 -2.70 -7.07
N CYS A 200 -0.80 -4.01 -6.92
CA CYS A 200 -1.40 -4.86 -7.96
C CYS A 200 -2.84 -5.25 -7.61
N THR A 201 -3.60 -5.70 -8.63
CA THR A 201 -4.99 -6.15 -8.45
C THR A 201 -5.12 -7.35 -7.50
N GLU A 202 -4.05 -8.14 -7.47
CA GLU A 202 -3.81 -9.32 -6.68
C GLU A 202 -3.75 -8.99 -5.18
N ASN A 203 -3.39 -7.75 -4.81
CA ASN A 203 -3.31 -7.30 -3.42
C ASN A 203 -4.71 -7.04 -2.83
N LEU A 204 -5.71 -6.69 -3.67
CA LEU A 204 -7.08 -6.44 -3.22
C LEU A 204 -7.84 -7.71 -2.88
N THR A 205 -7.57 -8.81 -3.58
CA THR A 205 -8.24 -10.10 -3.33
C THR A 205 -8.04 -10.61 -1.89
N PRO A 206 -6.81 -10.68 -1.33
CA PRO A 206 -6.60 -11.05 0.06
C PRO A 206 -7.16 -10.01 1.04
N PHE A 207 -7.13 -8.71 0.70
CA PHE A 207 -7.78 -7.67 1.50
C PHE A 207 -9.28 -7.94 1.67
N LEU A 208 -9.98 -8.24 0.58
CA LEU A 208 -11.40 -8.59 0.62
C LEU A 208 -11.65 -9.91 1.37
N LYS A 209 -10.75 -10.89 1.29
CA LYS A 209 -10.86 -12.16 2.05
C LYS A 209 -10.79 -11.97 3.56
N LEU A 210 -10.17 -10.89 4.05
CA LEU A 210 -10.17 -10.57 5.48
C LEU A 210 -11.55 -10.09 5.98
N LEU A 211 -12.37 -9.54 5.09
CA LEU A 211 -13.72 -9.09 5.42
C LEU A 211 -14.68 -10.28 5.57
N PRO A 212 -15.64 -10.23 6.52
CA PRO A 212 -16.66 -11.27 6.68
C PRO A 212 -17.47 -11.54 5.40
N THR A 213 -17.80 -10.48 4.66
CA THR A 213 -18.63 -10.52 3.44
C THR A 213 -17.85 -10.93 2.19
N ARG A 214 -16.51 -10.98 2.26
CA ARG A 214 -15.61 -11.34 1.15
C ARG A 214 -15.88 -10.58 -0.16
N GLY A 215 -16.33 -9.32 -0.09
CA GLY A 215 -16.65 -8.51 -1.26
C GLY A 215 -17.98 -8.82 -1.95
N LYS A 216 -18.87 -9.63 -1.33
CA LYS A 216 -20.13 -10.07 -1.97
C LYS A 216 -21.35 -9.19 -1.64
N SER A 217 -21.41 -8.64 -0.43
CA SER A 217 -22.52 -7.83 0.10
C SER A 217 -21.99 -6.55 0.75
N GLY A 218 -22.88 -5.60 1.01
CA GLY A 218 -22.51 -4.33 1.63
C GLY A 218 -21.71 -3.42 0.69
N ILE A 219 -21.07 -2.38 1.24
CA ILE A 219 -20.26 -1.43 0.47
C ILE A 219 -19.04 -2.10 -0.19
N SER A 220 -18.59 -3.23 0.36
CA SER A 220 -17.49 -4.02 -0.21
C SER A 220 -17.78 -4.55 -1.61
N SER A 221 -19.07 -4.65 -2.00
CA SER A 221 -19.50 -5.07 -3.34
C SER A 221 -19.12 -4.11 -4.47
N LEU A 222 -18.81 -2.84 -4.14
CA LEU A 222 -18.31 -1.84 -5.08
C LEU A 222 -16.81 -2.00 -5.41
N LEU A 223 -16.06 -2.71 -4.57
CA LEU A 223 -14.62 -2.82 -4.70
C LEU A 223 -14.26 -3.77 -5.85
N ASP A 224 -13.68 -3.21 -6.90
CA ASP A 224 -13.16 -3.92 -8.07
C ASP A 224 -11.72 -3.44 -8.33
N GLY A 225 -10.78 -4.38 -8.49
CA GLY A 225 -9.36 -4.05 -8.64
C GLY A 225 -9.10 -3.10 -9.81
N HIS A 226 -9.79 -3.29 -10.95
CA HIS A 226 -9.59 -2.43 -12.11
C HIS A 226 -10.14 -1.02 -11.93
N LYS A 227 -11.07 -0.82 -10.99
CA LYS A 227 -11.66 0.49 -10.68
C LYS A 227 -10.87 1.20 -9.59
N VAL A 228 -10.47 0.46 -8.55
CA VAL A 228 -9.73 1.01 -7.43
C VAL A 228 -8.35 1.50 -7.86
N PHE A 229 -7.63 0.68 -8.62
CA PHE A 229 -6.26 0.99 -9.06
C PHE A 229 -6.19 1.91 -10.30
N ASP A 230 -7.34 2.29 -10.88
CA ASP A 230 -7.45 3.31 -11.93
C ASP A 230 -7.67 4.72 -11.38
N SER A 231 -7.67 4.89 -10.05
CA SER A 231 -7.73 6.19 -9.38
C SER A 231 -6.41 6.97 -9.55
N LEU A 232 -6.45 8.29 -9.30
CA LEU A 232 -5.25 9.16 -9.33
C LEU A 232 -4.32 8.89 -8.14
N TRP A 233 -4.91 8.56 -7.01
CA TRP A 233 -4.24 8.15 -5.78
C TRP A 233 -5.13 7.13 -5.09
N HIS A 234 -4.52 6.08 -4.57
CA HIS A 234 -5.21 5.11 -3.72
C HIS A 234 -4.28 4.58 -2.63
N GLY A 235 -4.86 4.31 -1.47
CA GLY A 235 -4.21 3.65 -0.35
C GLY A 235 -5.12 2.59 0.24
N MET A 236 -4.56 1.40 0.49
CA MET A 236 -5.19 0.33 1.26
C MET A 236 -4.43 0.16 2.56
N SER A 237 -5.12 0.17 3.70
CA SER A 237 -4.53 -0.02 5.02
C SER A 237 -5.20 -1.17 5.76
N ILE A 238 -4.38 -1.91 6.50
CA ILE A 238 -4.81 -2.96 7.43
C ILE A 238 -4.09 -2.67 8.74
N ASP A 239 -4.86 -2.33 9.76
CA ASP A 239 -4.36 -1.98 11.07
C ASP A 239 -5.02 -2.90 12.09
N VAL A 240 -4.21 -3.69 12.79
CA VAL A 240 -4.64 -4.56 13.89
C VAL A 240 -4.07 -4.01 15.17
N HIS A 241 -4.95 -3.73 16.12
CA HIS A 241 -4.59 -3.28 17.46
C HIS A 241 -5.09 -4.27 18.51
N THR A 242 -4.22 -4.60 19.45
CA THR A 242 -4.58 -5.42 20.60
C THR A 242 -5.07 -4.52 21.75
N LYS A 243 -6.28 -4.75 22.24
CA LYS A 243 -6.79 -4.12 23.48
C LYS A 243 -7.09 -5.19 24.52
N CYS A 244 -6.38 -5.14 25.64
CA CYS A 244 -6.64 -6.01 26.78
C CYS A 244 -7.31 -5.24 27.92
N ASP A 245 -7.93 -6.01 28.81
CA ASP A 245 -8.41 -5.53 30.10
C ASP A 245 -7.24 -5.19 31.05
N GLU A 246 -7.51 -4.51 32.16
CA GLU A 246 -6.49 -4.06 33.12
C GLU A 246 -5.64 -5.21 33.70
N THR A 247 -6.21 -6.41 33.81
CA THR A 247 -5.54 -7.64 34.25
C THR A 247 -4.73 -8.32 33.14
N ASN A 248 -4.89 -7.90 31.88
CA ASN A 248 -4.26 -8.49 30.69
C ASN A 248 -4.62 -9.98 30.44
N GLU A 249 -5.68 -10.47 31.09
CA GLU A 249 -6.15 -11.86 30.98
C GLU A 249 -7.02 -12.07 29.74
N LEU A 250 -7.88 -11.10 29.43
CA LEU A 250 -8.77 -11.11 28.27
C LEU A 250 -8.45 -9.95 27.36
N CYS A 251 -8.23 -10.26 26.09
CA CYS A 251 -7.90 -9.28 25.06
C CYS A 251 -8.80 -9.42 23.85
N ARG A 252 -9.05 -8.32 23.17
CA ARG A 252 -9.70 -8.26 21.87
C ARG A 252 -8.75 -7.69 20.83
N LEU A 253 -8.84 -8.21 19.61
CA LEU A 253 -8.16 -7.71 18.44
C LEU A 253 -9.14 -6.84 17.66
N GLU A 254 -8.77 -5.58 17.45
CA GLU A 254 -9.51 -4.66 16.60
C GLU A 254 -8.80 -4.57 15.23
N LEU A 255 -9.47 -5.01 14.18
CA LEU A 255 -9.01 -4.91 12.80
C LEU A 255 -9.75 -3.77 12.11
N HIS A 256 -9.00 -2.73 11.79
CA HIS A 256 -9.43 -1.57 11.03
C HIS A 256 -8.85 -1.64 9.62
N GLN A 257 -9.71 -1.73 8.62
CA GLN A 257 -9.33 -1.80 7.22
C GLN A 257 -9.85 -0.57 6.48
N THR A 258 -8.98 0.11 5.73
CA THR A 258 -9.40 1.25 4.90
C THR A 258 -8.97 1.12 3.47
N ILE A 259 -9.81 1.61 2.55
CA ILE A 259 -9.44 1.88 1.17
C ILE A 259 -9.82 3.33 0.88
N ASN A 260 -8.82 4.17 0.70
CA ASN A 260 -9.01 5.57 0.34
C ASN A 260 -8.55 5.76 -1.10
N GLN A 261 -9.33 6.48 -1.90
CA GLN A 261 -8.95 6.77 -3.27
C GLN A 261 -9.51 8.10 -3.77
N VAL A 262 -8.80 8.69 -4.73
CA VAL A 262 -9.24 9.88 -5.46
C VAL A 262 -9.52 9.50 -6.90
N VAL A 263 -10.81 9.40 -7.22
CA VAL A 263 -11.31 9.01 -8.54
C VAL A 263 -11.43 10.26 -9.42
N ASP A 264 -10.96 10.18 -10.65
CA ASP A 264 -11.25 11.16 -11.70
C ASP A 264 -12.55 10.76 -12.40
N VAL A 265 -13.62 11.51 -12.12
CA VAL A 265 -14.97 11.16 -12.56
C VAL A 265 -15.09 11.17 -14.08
N ILE A 266 -14.51 12.17 -14.75
CA ILE A 266 -14.60 12.31 -16.21
C ILE A 266 -13.85 11.16 -16.88
N ARG A 267 -12.64 10.87 -16.40
CA ARG A 267 -11.84 9.75 -16.92
C ARG A 267 -12.57 8.43 -16.75
N SER A 268 -13.19 8.18 -15.59
CA SER A 268 -13.95 6.95 -15.33
C SER A 268 -15.17 6.80 -16.26
N ILE A 269 -15.91 7.88 -16.50
CA ILE A 269 -17.06 7.89 -17.43
C ILE A 269 -16.59 7.64 -18.86
N ARG A 270 -15.56 8.37 -19.32
CA ARG A 270 -14.99 8.22 -20.67
C ARG A 270 -14.53 6.79 -20.89
N LYS A 271 -13.83 6.19 -19.93
CA LYS A 271 -13.30 4.82 -20.05
C LYS A 271 -14.42 3.79 -20.28
N ARG A 272 -15.59 4.01 -19.67
CA ARG A 272 -16.77 3.16 -19.86
C ARG A 272 -17.43 3.35 -21.23
N GLN A 273 -17.49 4.59 -21.71
CA GLN A 273 -18.17 4.92 -22.97
C GLN A 273 -17.31 4.66 -24.22
N GLU A 274 -16.02 4.99 -24.17
CA GLU A 274 -15.12 5.00 -25.33
C GLU A 274 -14.03 3.92 -25.30
N GLY A 275 -13.86 3.26 -24.15
CA GLY A 275 -12.84 2.24 -23.89
C GLY A 275 -11.60 2.77 -23.14
N GLY A 276 -10.63 1.88 -22.90
CA GLY A 276 -9.40 2.18 -22.15
C GLY A 276 -8.45 3.17 -22.81
N ILE A 277 -8.45 3.23 -24.14
CA ILE A 277 -7.51 4.04 -24.91
C ILE A 277 -8.12 5.43 -25.14
N PRO A 278 -7.47 6.53 -24.70
CA PRO A 278 -7.95 7.87 -24.96
C PRO A 278 -8.04 8.12 -26.46
N LYS A 279 -9.24 8.45 -26.94
CA LYS A 279 -9.46 8.88 -28.33
C LYS A 279 -9.51 10.42 -28.37
N PRO A 280 -8.98 11.05 -29.42
CA PRO A 280 -9.14 12.49 -29.58
C PRO A 280 -10.64 12.82 -29.66
N THR A 281 -11.05 13.84 -28.91
CA THR A 281 -12.43 14.34 -28.96
C THR A 281 -12.75 14.82 -30.37
N PRO A 282 -13.83 14.33 -31.00
CA PRO A 282 -14.26 14.82 -32.32
C PRO A 282 -14.43 16.33 -32.33
N GLY A 283 -14.15 16.97 -33.47
CA GLY A 283 -14.19 18.43 -33.62
C GLY A 283 -15.49 19.07 -33.14
N ASP A 284 -16.63 18.43 -33.45
CA ASP A 284 -17.97 18.91 -33.08
C ASP A 284 -18.23 18.92 -31.57
N LYS A 285 -17.47 18.12 -30.80
CA LYS A 285 -17.57 18.03 -29.34
C LYS A 285 -16.52 18.87 -28.62
N LEU A 286 -15.64 19.56 -29.35
CA LEU A 286 -14.66 20.46 -28.75
C LEU A 286 -15.37 21.65 -28.12
N ARG A 287 -15.03 21.93 -26.87
CA ARG A 287 -15.57 23.07 -26.13
C ARG A 287 -14.66 24.27 -26.39
N CYS A 288 -15.03 25.09 -27.37
CA CYS A 288 -14.25 26.25 -27.78
C CYS A 288 -14.82 27.54 -27.18
N ASP A 289 -13.94 28.44 -26.77
CA ASP A 289 -14.30 29.80 -26.36
C ASP A 289 -14.69 30.61 -27.61
N SER A 290 -15.98 30.93 -27.73
CA SER A 290 -16.52 31.70 -28.85
C SER A 290 -16.15 33.19 -28.82
N THR A 291 -15.56 33.68 -27.73
CA THR A 291 -15.08 35.07 -27.64
C THR A 291 -13.73 35.27 -28.34
N LYS A 292 -13.00 34.19 -28.59
CA LYS A 292 -11.72 34.18 -29.32
C LYS A 292 -11.93 33.69 -30.75
N THR A 293 -10.87 33.75 -31.57
CA THR A 293 -10.95 33.25 -32.95
C THR A 293 -11.29 31.75 -32.94
N ASN A 294 -12.47 31.42 -33.45
CA ASN A 294 -13.01 30.06 -33.48
C ASN A 294 -13.34 29.67 -34.94
N ASN A 295 -12.42 28.91 -35.55
CA ASN A 295 -12.52 28.40 -36.91
C ASN A 295 -12.27 26.89 -36.92
N ILE A 296 -12.51 26.21 -38.06
CA ILE A 296 -12.27 24.75 -38.23
C ILE A 296 -10.85 24.33 -37.80
N TRP A 297 -9.86 25.22 -37.93
CA TRP A 297 -8.46 24.98 -37.59
C TRP A 297 -8.03 25.53 -36.22
N GLN A 298 -8.83 26.40 -35.60
CA GLN A 298 -8.46 27.14 -34.40
C GLN A 298 -9.61 27.10 -33.40
N CYS A 299 -9.41 26.37 -32.32
CA CYS A 299 -10.34 26.28 -31.20
C CYS A 299 -9.56 26.57 -29.91
N PHE A 300 -9.85 27.68 -29.26
CA PHE A 300 -9.31 27.93 -27.92
C PHE A 300 -10.13 27.12 -26.91
N PRO A 301 -9.53 26.13 -26.23
CA PRO A 301 -10.29 25.22 -25.38
C PRO A 301 -10.80 25.93 -24.13
N LEU A 302 -12.08 25.74 -23.82
CA LEU A 302 -12.66 26.04 -22.51
C LEU A 302 -12.22 24.97 -21.51
N GLY A 303 -12.17 25.35 -20.23
CA GLY A 303 -11.96 24.39 -19.13
C GLY A 303 -13.08 23.34 -19.07
N GLU A 304 -12.92 22.29 -18.26
CA GLU A 304 -13.83 21.15 -18.15
C GLU A 304 -15.30 21.52 -17.88
N ALA A 305 -16.23 20.60 -18.16
CA ALA A 305 -17.65 20.88 -18.04
C ALA A 305 -18.02 21.04 -16.57
N ALA A 306 -18.70 22.14 -16.25
CA ALA A 306 -19.13 22.43 -14.88
C ALA A 306 -20.36 21.59 -14.49
N GLU A 307 -21.25 21.32 -15.45
CA GLU A 307 -22.40 20.45 -15.25
C GLU A 307 -21.97 18.99 -15.29
N GLN A 308 -22.40 18.23 -14.29
CA GLN A 308 -22.06 16.82 -14.17
C GLN A 308 -23.21 15.98 -13.63
N GLU A 309 -23.30 14.77 -14.17
CA GLU A 309 -24.24 13.74 -13.73
C GLU A 309 -23.55 12.39 -13.76
N TRP A 310 -23.52 11.70 -12.62
CA TRP A 310 -22.90 10.39 -12.47
C TRP A 310 -23.49 9.62 -11.28
N SER A 311 -23.31 8.31 -11.25
CA SER A 311 -23.70 7.46 -10.12
C SER A 311 -22.59 6.50 -9.70
N LEU A 312 -22.74 5.82 -8.55
CA LEU A 312 -21.77 4.81 -8.12
C LEU A 312 -21.68 3.66 -9.13
N GLU A 313 -22.80 3.27 -9.74
CA GLU A 313 -22.78 2.30 -10.82
C GLU A 313 -21.93 2.78 -12.01
N THR A 314 -22.01 4.07 -12.37
CA THR A 314 -21.20 4.60 -13.48
C THR A 314 -19.69 4.54 -13.18
N LEU A 315 -19.29 4.87 -11.95
CA LEU A 315 -17.89 4.91 -11.52
C LEU A 315 -17.32 3.49 -11.32
N TYR A 316 -17.98 2.69 -10.47
CA TYR A 316 -17.52 1.38 -10.02
C TYR A 316 -17.99 0.22 -10.91
N GLY A 317 -18.95 0.45 -11.80
CA GLY A 317 -19.53 -0.60 -12.64
C GLY A 317 -20.56 -1.49 -11.93
N ARG A 318 -20.81 -1.25 -10.64
CA ARG A 318 -21.67 -2.08 -9.78
C ARG A 318 -22.48 -1.18 -8.84
N LYS A 319 -23.63 -1.69 -8.41
CA LYS A 319 -24.46 -1.12 -7.33
C LYS A 319 -24.09 -1.76 -6.00
N ILE A 320 -24.40 -1.12 -4.88
CA ILE A 320 -24.24 -1.70 -3.55
C ILE A 320 -25.27 -2.81 -3.38
N LYS A 321 -24.80 -4.01 -3.00
CA LYS A 321 -25.65 -5.20 -2.81
C LYS A 321 -26.09 -5.34 -1.36
N GLY A 322 -27.22 -4.73 -1.01
CA GLY A 322 -27.84 -4.83 0.33
C GLY A 322 -26.91 -4.46 1.49
N PRO A 323 -27.34 -4.70 2.74
CA PRO A 323 -26.46 -4.64 3.91
C PRO A 323 -25.41 -5.74 3.88
N ALA A 324 -24.34 -5.57 4.66
CA ALA A 324 -23.36 -6.62 4.94
C ALA A 324 -24.01 -7.88 5.54
N PHE A 325 -24.88 -7.69 6.55
CA PHE A 325 -25.66 -8.73 7.23
C PHE A 325 -27.15 -8.36 7.19
N GLN A 326 -28.01 -9.31 6.83
CA GLN A 326 -29.44 -9.03 6.59
C GLN A 326 -30.24 -8.75 7.87
N ASP A 327 -29.78 -9.29 9.01
CA ASP A 327 -30.53 -9.24 10.27
C ASP A 327 -30.14 -8.05 11.16
N ASP A 328 -29.00 -7.41 10.90
CA ASP A 328 -28.50 -6.29 11.68
C ASP A 328 -28.76 -4.95 11.00
N LYS A 329 -29.50 -4.09 11.70
CA LYS A 329 -29.74 -2.70 11.31
C LYS A 329 -28.50 -1.88 11.66
N ASP A 330 -28.21 -0.85 10.87
CA ASP A 330 -27.14 0.15 11.08
C ASP A 330 -25.68 -0.31 10.85
N VAL A 331 -25.43 -1.56 10.44
CA VAL A 331 -24.06 -2.04 10.16
C VAL A 331 -23.47 -1.34 8.93
N THR A 332 -24.28 -1.16 7.88
CA THR A 332 -23.85 -0.62 6.60
C THR A 332 -24.29 0.82 6.43
N ARG A 333 -23.33 1.75 6.37
CA ARG A 333 -23.60 3.18 6.33
C ARG A 333 -22.94 3.86 5.14
N VAL A 334 -23.63 4.82 4.54
CA VAL A 334 -23.10 5.68 3.49
C VAL A 334 -23.19 7.13 3.94
N SER A 335 -22.02 7.75 4.06
CA SER A 335 -21.83 9.17 4.37
C SER A 335 -21.51 9.93 3.08
N ILE A 336 -22.23 11.02 2.83
CA ILE A 336 -21.97 11.89 1.69
C ILE A 336 -21.79 13.32 2.18
N ARG A 337 -20.63 13.90 1.88
CA ARG A 337 -20.26 15.27 2.26
C ARG A 337 -20.25 16.17 1.04
N VAL A 338 -21.32 16.94 0.88
CA VAL A 338 -21.50 17.84 -0.27
C VAL A 338 -21.98 19.22 0.15
N LYS A 339 -21.91 20.18 -0.76
CA LYS A 339 -22.58 21.47 -0.57
C LYS A 339 -24.02 21.37 -1.07
N PRO A 340 -25.04 21.40 -0.19
CA PRO A 340 -26.43 21.06 -0.56
C PRO A 340 -27.07 22.08 -1.52
N THR A 341 -26.51 23.30 -1.64
CA THR A 341 -27.02 24.32 -2.55
C THR A 341 -26.72 24.03 -4.03
N VAL A 342 -25.76 23.16 -4.32
CA VAL A 342 -25.23 22.94 -5.69
C VAL A 342 -25.26 21.46 -6.10
N TRP A 343 -25.25 20.54 -5.13
CA TRP A 343 -25.24 19.11 -5.38
C TRP A 343 -26.56 18.49 -4.96
N ASN A 344 -27.26 17.90 -5.92
CA ASN A 344 -28.46 17.11 -5.70
C ASN A 344 -28.08 15.63 -5.70
N ILE A 345 -28.49 14.92 -4.65
CA ILE A 345 -28.21 13.49 -4.49
C ILE A 345 -29.52 12.72 -4.47
N THR A 346 -29.63 11.74 -5.36
CA THR A 346 -30.78 10.84 -5.43
C THR A 346 -30.31 9.42 -5.20
N MET A 347 -30.98 8.71 -4.30
CA MET A 347 -30.72 7.33 -3.96
C MET A 347 -31.77 6.45 -4.65
N HIS A 348 -31.31 5.49 -5.45
CA HIS A 348 -32.13 4.53 -6.17
C HIS A 348 -32.03 3.17 -5.50
N ARG A 349 -33.17 2.59 -5.13
CA ARG A 349 -33.33 1.22 -4.61
C ARG A 349 -34.01 0.38 -5.66
N GLU A 350 -33.42 -0.75 -5.98
CA GLU A 350 -33.96 -1.69 -6.95
C GLU A 350 -34.09 -3.08 -6.31
N SER A 351 -35.31 -3.60 -6.37
CA SER A 351 -35.68 -4.99 -6.10
C SER A 351 -36.20 -5.63 -7.40
N ALA A 352 -36.40 -6.94 -7.41
CA ALA A 352 -36.94 -7.66 -8.57
C ALA A 352 -38.26 -7.05 -9.10
N ASP A 353 -39.10 -6.52 -8.19
CA ASP A 353 -40.45 -6.05 -8.52
C ASP A 353 -40.68 -4.54 -8.35
N SER A 354 -39.70 -3.79 -7.81
CA SER A 354 -39.89 -2.35 -7.54
C SER A 354 -38.60 -1.54 -7.64
N ARG A 355 -38.72 -0.34 -8.22
CA ARG A 355 -37.67 0.68 -8.27
C ARG A 355 -38.14 1.93 -7.56
N ILE A 356 -37.49 2.28 -6.46
CA ILE A 356 -37.83 3.43 -5.62
C ILE A 356 -36.68 4.43 -5.68
N SER A 357 -36.99 5.70 -5.93
CA SER A 357 -36.00 6.79 -5.93
C SER A 357 -36.35 7.81 -4.87
N ASN A 358 -35.43 8.08 -3.96
CA ASN A 358 -35.57 9.09 -2.92
C ASN A 358 -34.51 10.17 -3.11
N THR A 359 -34.91 11.44 -3.09
CA THR A 359 -33.96 12.55 -3.02
C THR A 359 -33.50 12.71 -1.58
N LEU A 360 -32.19 12.75 -1.38
CA LEU A 360 -31.59 12.87 -0.06
C LEU A 360 -31.33 14.34 0.24
N ASN A 361 -31.93 14.83 1.32
CA ASN A 361 -31.66 16.17 1.82
C ASN A 361 -30.62 16.06 2.92
N GLY A 362 -29.50 16.78 2.77
CA GLY A 362 -28.49 16.85 3.82
C GLY A 362 -28.96 17.68 4.99
N ASP A 363 -28.36 17.42 6.15
CA ASP A 363 -28.43 18.34 7.28
C ASP A 363 -28.01 19.74 6.82
N GLY A 364 -28.41 20.80 7.51
CA GLY A 364 -28.02 22.19 7.18
C GLY A 364 -26.50 22.44 7.05
N LYS A 365 -25.67 21.46 7.45
CA LYS A 365 -24.21 21.42 7.31
C LYS A 365 -23.70 20.68 6.05
N GLY A 366 -24.57 20.14 5.19
CA GLY A 366 -24.21 19.42 3.98
C GLY A 366 -23.67 18.01 4.22
N TRP A 367 -24.16 17.34 5.26
CA TRP A 367 -23.86 15.96 5.56
C TRP A 367 -25.11 15.12 5.39
N ILE A 368 -25.02 14.06 4.59
CA ILE A 368 -26.07 13.06 4.41
C ILE A 368 -25.53 11.75 4.95
N LEU A 369 -26.30 11.10 5.79
CA LEU A 369 -25.97 9.80 6.37
C LEU A 369 -27.16 8.88 6.15
N GLU A 370 -26.96 7.84 5.34
CA GLU A 370 -27.98 6.83 5.05
C GLU A 370 -27.53 5.46 5.55
N THR A 371 -28.46 4.72 6.15
CA THR A 371 -28.28 3.32 6.53
C THR A 371 -28.85 2.42 5.43
N ILE A 372 -28.12 1.36 5.12
CA ILE A 372 -28.55 0.35 4.15
C ILE A 372 -29.04 -0.85 4.95
N ASP A 373 -30.35 -1.00 5.08
CA ASP A 373 -30.95 -2.03 5.95
C ASP A 373 -31.71 -3.12 5.17
N LEU A 374 -32.19 -2.82 3.96
CA LEU A 374 -32.97 -3.76 3.14
C LEU A 374 -32.10 -4.41 2.06
N PRO A 375 -32.34 -5.68 1.67
CA PRO A 375 -31.56 -6.41 0.67
C PRO A 375 -31.88 -5.98 -0.77
N PHE A 376 -31.85 -4.69 -1.04
CA PHE A 376 -32.01 -4.10 -2.38
C PHE A 376 -30.65 -3.77 -3.00
N LEU A 377 -30.65 -3.48 -4.30
CA LEU A 377 -29.52 -2.84 -4.96
C LEU A 377 -29.62 -1.33 -4.77
N TYR A 378 -28.59 -0.72 -4.20
CA TYR A 378 -28.53 0.72 -3.97
C TYR A 378 -27.56 1.38 -4.94
N ASP A 379 -28.01 2.46 -5.58
CA ASP A 379 -27.17 3.34 -6.38
C ASP A 379 -27.38 4.79 -5.96
N PHE A 380 -26.27 5.50 -5.72
CA PHE A 380 -26.29 6.90 -5.34
C PHE A 380 -25.88 7.73 -6.56
N LYS A 381 -26.80 8.57 -7.02
CA LYS A 381 -26.63 9.43 -8.18
C LYS A 381 -26.40 10.87 -7.72
N PHE A 382 -25.38 11.49 -8.30
CA PHE A 382 -24.92 12.85 -8.05
C PHE A 382 -25.20 13.68 -9.29
N GLN A 383 -25.88 14.82 -9.09
CA GLN A 383 -26.16 15.78 -10.13
C GLN A 383 -25.77 17.19 -9.66
N THR A 384 -25.08 17.94 -10.50
CA THR A 384 -24.68 19.32 -10.20
C THR A 384 -24.64 20.17 -11.46
N SER A 385 -24.96 21.46 -11.31
CA SER A 385 -24.74 22.48 -12.34
C SER A 385 -23.32 23.04 -12.34
N ASN A 386 -22.60 22.92 -11.22
CA ASN A 386 -21.23 23.42 -11.10
C ASN A 386 -20.38 22.58 -10.14
N SER A 387 -19.63 21.65 -10.71
CA SER A 387 -18.71 20.74 -10.02
C SER A 387 -17.50 21.43 -9.38
N SER A 388 -17.21 22.69 -9.72
CA SER A 388 -16.11 23.45 -9.09
C SER A 388 -16.47 23.93 -7.68
N ILE A 389 -17.77 24.01 -7.36
CA ILE A 389 -18.24 24.45 -6.04
C ILE A 389 -18.40 23.22 -5.14
N VAL A 390 -17.41 23.02 -4.27
CA VAL A 390 -17.40 21.93 -3.27
C VAL A 390 -17.36 22.50 -1.85
N ARG A 391 -17.37 21.61 -0.84
CA ARG A 391 -17.15 22.03 0.54
C ARG A 391 -15.76 22.65 0.71
N PRO A 392 -15.59 23.63 1.63
CA PRO A 392 -14.28 24.16 1.98
C PRO A 392 -13.34 23.03 2.39
N ILE A 393 -12.15 23.04 1.81
CA ILE A 393 -11.13 22.02 2.02
C ILE A 393 -10.26 22.45 3.20
N GLU A 394 -10.11 21.56 4.17
CA GLU A 394 -9.22 21.77 5.31
C GLU A 394 -7.78 21.63 4.85
N GLN A 395 -7.00 22.70 4.99
CA GLN A 395 -5.59 22.72 4.60
C GLN A 395 -4.73 22.05 5.69
N PRO A 396 -3.67 21.29 5.31
CA PRO A 396 -2.74 20.75 6.28
C PRO A 396 -1.93 21.88 6.94
N LEU A 397 -1.52 21.68 8.20
CA LEU A 397 -0.75 22.66 8.99
C LEU A 397 0.69 22.82 8.49
N LEU A 398 1.21 21.81 7.79
CA LEU A 398 2.58 21.74 7.31
C LEU A 398 2.60 21.11 5.92
N GLN A 399 3.36 21.73 5.01
CA GLN A 399 3.67 21.18 3.69
C GLN A 399 5.16 20.87 3.61
N VAL A 400 5.51 19.69 3.09
CA VAL A 400 6.90 19.25 3.00
C VAL A 400 7.22 18.79 1.59
N ALA A 401 8.32 19.31 1.05
CA ALA A 401 8.85 18.91 -0.25
C ALA A 401 10.28 18.39 -0.09
N ARG A 402 10.58 17.25 -0.71
CA ARG A 402 11.92 16.65 -0.77
C ARG A 402 12.39 16.65 -2.22
N SER A 403 13.67 16.95 -2.44
CA SER A 403 14.29 16.95 -3.76
C SER A 403 15.76 16.59 -3.68
N LEU A 404 16.22 15.74 -4.59
CA LEU A 404 17.65 15.48 -4.79
C LEU A 404 18.31 16.68 -5.49
N THR A 405 19.55 16.97 -5.11
CA THR A 405 20.39 18.02 -5.67
C THR A 405 21.72 17.44 -6.16
N GLY A 406 22.37 18.12 -7.10
CA GLY A 406 23.63 17.68 -7.68
C GLY A 406 23.45 16.84 -8.96
N TYR A 407 24.50 16.83 -9.78
CA TYR A 407 24.49 16.21 -11.12
C TYR A 407 25.43 15.00 -11.23
N SER A 408 26.20 14.70 -10.19
CA SER A 408 27.24 13.69 -10.26
C SER A 408 26.72 12.27 -10.01
N LEU A 409 27.45 11.27 -10.52
CA LEU A 409 27.15 9.85 -10.31
C LEU A 409 27.78 9.30 -9.02
N ASP A 410 28.77 9.98 -8.45
CA ASP A 410 29.43 9.63 -7.18
C ASP A 410 28.88 10.42 -5.99
N LYS A 411 28.48 11.67 -6.18
CA LYS A 411 27.98 12.58 -5.14
C LYS A 411 26.59 13.12 -5.47
N GLY A 412 25.83 13.39 -4.42
CA GLY A 412 24.56 14.08 -4.48
C GLY A 412 24.34 14.92 -3.23
N GLY A 413 23.20 15.60 -3.20
CA GLY A 413 22.69 16.23 -2.00
C GLY A 413 21.19 16.02 -1.92
N LEU A 414 20.65 16.24 -0.73
CA LEU A 414 19.23 16.16 -0.46
C LEU A 414 18.79 17.48 0.17
N ARG A 415 17.73 18.06 -0.40
CA ARG A 415 17.07 19.25 0.11
C ARG A 415 15.66 18.90 0.56
N VAL A 416 15.33 19.29 1.77
CA VAL A 416 14.00 19.13 2.38
C VAL A 416 13.49 20.50 2.78
N ALA A 417 12.31 20.89 2.30
CA ALA A 417 11.69 22.17 2.62
C ALA A 417 10.39 21.95 3.40
N PHE A 418 10.34 22.49 4.62
CA PHE A 418 9.21 22.46 5.53
C PHE A 418 8.54 23.84 5.50
N THR A 419 7.28 23.91 5.06
CA THR A 419 6.50 25.16 4.98
C THR A 419 5.34 25.10 5.96
N ASN A 420 5.39 25.95 6.99
CA ASN A 420 4.29 26.09 7.94
C ASN A 420 3.22 27.00 7.35
N THR A 421 2.01 26.47 7.17
CA THR A 421 0.86 27.21 6.62
C THR A 421 -0.04 27.79 7.71
N SER A 422 0.23 27.43 8.97
CA SER A 422 -0.56 27.85 10.12
C SER A 422 -0.07 29.17 10.71
N LYS A 423 -0.92 29.80 11.51
CA LYS A 423 -0.62 31.06 12.23
C LYS A 423 0.16 30.86 13.53
N GLN A 424 0.46 29.62 13.89
CA GLN A 424 1.17 29.24 15.11
C GLN A 424 2.45 28.48 14.75
N PRO A 425 3.46 28.43 15.64
CA PRO A 425 4.58 27.53 15.45
C PRO A 425 4.08 26.08 15.40
N VAL A 426 4.65 25.27 14.50
CA VAL A 426 4.30 23.86 14.35
C VAL A 426 5.51 23.02 14.72
N ARG A 427 5.33 22.16 15.73
CA ARG A 427 6.31 21.16 16.15
C ARG A 427 5.98 19.81 15.53
N PHE A 428 6.98 19.15 14.96
CA PHE A 428 6.80 17.86 14.29
C PHE A 428 8.06 17.00 14.35
N ILE A 429 7.86 15.68 14.27
CA ILE A 429 8.94 14.72 14.10
C ILE A 429 9.14 14.49 12.60
N TYR A 430 10.39 14.59 12.17
CA TYR A 430 10.86 14.19 10.87
C TYR A 430 11.65 12.89 11.01
N PHE A 431 11.13 11.82 10.41
CA PHE A 431 11.80 10.52 10.33
C PHE A 431 12.19 10.25 8.87
N GLU A 432 13.45 9.89 8.67
CA GLU A 432 13.98 9.55 7.37
C GLU A 432 14.87 8.31 7.44
N SER A 433 14.56 7.37 6.56
CA SER A 433 15.30 6.13 6.34
C SER A 433 15.85 6.16 4.92
N LEU A 434 17.16 5.99 4.78
CA LEU A 434 17.83 6.07 3.49
C LEU A 434 18.65 4.80 3.25
N PRO A 435 18.66 4.25 2.02
CA PRO A 435 19.39 3.03 1.72
C PRO A 435 20.87 3.15 2.08
N TRP A 436 21.51 2.02 2.41
CA TRP A 436 22.90 2.01 2.85
C TRP A 436 23.90 2.57 1.82
N PHE A 437 23.55 2.48 0.53
CA PHE A 437 24.33 3.04 -0.58
C PHE A 437 24.18 4.55 -0.75
N MET A 438 23.38 5.21 0.08
CA MET A 438 23.30 6.66 0.18
C MET A 438 23.92 7.12 1.50
N ARG A 439 25.22 7.46 1.46
CA ARG A 439 26.01 7.77 2.66
C ARG A 439 25.93 9.25 2.98
N LEU A 440 25.17 9.58 4.03
CA LEU A 440 24.92 10.95 4.46
C LEU A 440 26.12 11.57 5.18
N TYR A 441 26.41 12.84 4.89
CA TYR A 441 27.33 13.67 5.65
C TYR A 441 26.57 14.69 6.49
N MET A 442 26.25 14.34 7.74
CA MET A 442 25.58 15.29 8.64
C MET A 442 26.41 16.55 8.93
N SER A 443 27.74 16.49 8.75
CA SER A 443 28.62 17.66 8.87
C SER A 443 28.39 18.74 7.81
N THR A 444 27.75 18.41 6.68
CA THR A 444 27.42 19.38 5.61
C THR A 444 26.00 19.93 5.73
N MET A 445 25.29 19.59 6.80
CA MET A 445 23.93 20.06 7.03
C MET A 445 23.88 21.59 7.14
N LYS A 446 23.07 22.22 6.29
CA LYS A 446 22.77 23.66 6.33
C LYS A 446 21.27 23.86 6.49
N LEU A 447 20.90 24.87 7.27
CA LEU A 447 19.53 25.33 7.42
C LEU A 447 19.37 26.71 6.78
N SER A 448 18.21 26.91 6.15
CA SER A 448 17.82 28.18 5.58
C SER A 448 16.37 28.49 5.92
N LEU A 449 16.12 29.69 6.46
CA LEU A 449 14.79 30.19 6.77
C LEU A 449 14.40 31.22 5.70
N ASN A 450 13.29 30.99 4.99
CA ASN A 450 12.84 31.83 3.88
C ASN A 450 13.97 32.17 2.88
N LYS A 451 14.80 31.18 2.54
CA LYS A 451 15.97 31.28 1.64
C LYS A 451 17.18 32.05 2.20
N MET A 452 17.14 32.54 3.44
CA MET A 452 18.30 33.08 4.12
C MET A 452 18.95 31.99 4.97
N GLU A 453 20.26 31.75 4.81
CA GLU A 453 20.98 30.78 5.63
C GLU A 453 20.99 31.20 7.10
N THR A 454 20.71 30.25 7.99
CA THR A 454 20.72 30.46 9.44
C THR A 454 21.79 29.59 10.08
N LYS A 455 22.65 30.19 10.93
CA LYS A 455 23.67 29.45 11.70
C LYS A 455 23.12 28.86 13.01
N ASN A 456 21.98 29.36 13.48
CA ASN A 456 21.39 28.94 14.75
C ASN A 456 20.50 27.70 14.56
N THR A 457 21.14 26.51 14.50
CA THR A 457 20.44 25.24 14.27
C THR A 457 19.58 24.80 15.46
N ALA A 458 20.04 25.10 16.68
CA ALA A 458 19.38 24.73 17.94
C ALA A 458 18.02 25.42 18.16
N GLU A 459 17.76 26.52 17.46
CA GLU A 459 16.47 27.21 17.51
C GLU A 459 15.36 26.36 16.90
N PHE A 460 15.65 25.66 15.79
CA PHE A 460 14.67 24.90 15.02
C PHE A 460 14.69 23.41 15.31
N ILE A 461 15.88 22.82 15.51
CA ILE A 461 16.03 21.39 15.80
C ILE A 461 16.18 21.23 17.32
N LYS A 462 15.13 20.72 17.96
CA LYS A 462 15.08 20.52 19.42
C LYS A 462 15.72 19.23 19.87
N ASP A 463 15.53 18.16 19.10
CA ASP A 463 16.10 16.85 19.34
C ASP A 463 16.57 16.23 18.02
N PHE A 464 17.62 15.43 18.10
CA PHE A 464 18.34 14.89 16.95
C PHE A 464 18.88 13.51 17.28
N TYR A 465 18.45 12.51 16.51
CA TYR A 465 18.96 11.16 16.57
C TYR A 465 19.40 10.73 15.16
N TYR A 466 20.66 10.35 15.04
CA TYR A 466 21.22 9.87 13.78
C TYR A 466 22.00 8.58 14.00
N ARG A 467 21.68 7.58 13.19
CA ARG A 467 22.41 6.32 13.13
C ARG A 467 22.89 6.11 11.68
N PRO A 468 24.21 6.10 11.42
CA PRO A 468 24.74 5.99 10.07
C PRO A 468 24.44 4.63 9.45
N SER A 469 24.38 4.58 8.12
CA SER A 469 24.26 3.31 7.39
C SER A 469 25.48 2.41 7.60
N ALA A 470 25.27 1.12 7.39
CA ALA A 470 26.33 0.13 7.27
C ALA A 470 26.09 -0.66 5.98
N ASP A 471 27.12 -0.79 5.14
CA ASP A 471 27.01 -1.42 3.83
C ASP A 471 26.34 -2.79 3.90
N ARG A 472 25.26 -2.97 3.13
CA ARG A 472 24.47 -4.21 3.01
C ARG A 472 23.85 -4.74 4.30
N SER A 473 23.99 -4.02 5.41
CA SER A 473 23.57 -4.49 6.73
C SER A 473 22.54 -3.59 7.37
N ARG A 474 22.59 -2.26 7.17
CA ARG A 474 21.70 -1.32 7.86
C ARG A 474 21.49 -0.03 7.07
N PRO A 475 20.25 0.48 6.96
CA PRO A 475 19.99 1.78 6.37
C PRO A 475 20.49 2.94 7.25
N SER A 476 20.62 4.12 6.67
CA SER A 476 20.79 5.36 7.45
C SER A 476 19.47 5.71 8.10
N HIS A 477 19.51 6.10 9.36
CA HIS A 477 18.32 6.42 10.15
C HIS A 477 18.50 7.80 10.77
N LEU A 478 17.62 8.72 10.41
CA LEU A 478 17.61 10.11 10.85
C LEU A 478 16.24 10.45 11.46
N GLU A 479 16.24 10.90 12.70
CA GLU A 479 15.08 11.38 13.43
C GLU A 479 15.35 12.75 14.01
N MET A 480 14.47 13.71 13.76
CA MET A 480 14.60 15.07 14.27
C MET A 480 13.27 15.60 14.78
N LEU A 481 13.31 16.27 15.91
CA LEU A 481 12.19 17.05 16.42
C LEU A 481 12.38 18.49 16.00
N ILE A 482 11.57 18.95 15.05
CA ILE A 482 11.72 20.25 14.39
C ILE A 482 10.54 21.14 14.78
N GLU A 483 10.82 22.41 15.03
CA GLU A 483 9.84 23.47 15.24
C GLU A 483 10.02 24.54 14.16
N VAL A 484 8.96 24.82 13.40
CA VAL A 484 8.96 25.85 12.35
C VAL A 484 8.00 26.98 12.75
N PRO A 485 8.46 28.26 12.77
CA PRO A 485 7.61 29.39 13.10
C PRO A 485 6.44 29.58 12.13
N ALA A 486 5.43 30.33 12.55
CA ALA A 486 4.22 30.60 11.78
C ALA A 486 4.52 31.20 10.40
N LEU A 487 3.89 30.67 9.35
CA LEU A 487 3.96 31.19 7.98
C LEU A 487 5.37 31.26 7.36
N LEU A 488 6.36 30.54 7.92
CA LEU A 488 7.73 30.49 7.39
C LEU A 488 8.06 29.14 6.75
N THR A 489 9.04 29.16 5.86
CA THR A 489 9.63 27.96 5.25
C THR A 489 11.04 27.74 5.77
N LEU A 490 11.27 26.61 6.44
CA LEU A 490 12.59 26.12 6.83
C LEU A 490 13.05 25.08 5.81
N ALA A 491 14.19 25.28 5.16
CA ALA A 491 14.79 24.31 4.27
C ALA A 491 16.12 23.80 4.82
N MET A 492 16.25 22.48 4.85
CA MET A 492 17.42 21.73 5.29
C MET A 492 18.09 21.08 4.08
N THR A 493 19.41 21.20 3.99
CA THR A 493 20.21 20.60 2.92
C THR A 493 21.40 19.86 3.49
N TYR A 494 21.71 18.67 2.98
CA TYR A 494 22.90 17.90 3.33
C TYR A 494 23.39 17.09 2.12
N ASP A 495 24.68 16.84 2.08
CA ASP A 495 25.33 16.11 0.99
C ASP A 495 25.43 14.61 1.31
N PHE A 496 25.51 13.80 0.27
CA PHE A 496 25.71 12.36 0.39
C PHE A 496 26.55 11.79 -0.76
N ASP A 497 27.24 10.70 -0.47
CA ASP A 497 27.92 9.90 -1.48
C ASP A 497 27.07 8.69 -1.90
N LYS A 498 27.20 8.32 -3.18
CA LYS A 498 26.57 7.17 -3.82
C LYS A 498 27.56 6.01 -3.85
N SER A 499 27.29 4.96 -3.09
CA SER A 499 28.14 3.76 -3.07
C SER A 499 27.97 2.93 -4.34
N LEU A 500 29.06 2.29 -4.78
CA LEU A 500 29.01 1.32 -5.86
C LEU A 500 28.30 0.04 -5.42
N LEU A 501 27.37 -0.41 -6.25
CA LEU A 501 26.64 -1.66 -6.08
C LEU A 501 27.33 -2.79 -6.86
N LEU A 502 27.15 -4.02 -6.36
CA LEU A 502 27.50 -5.22 -7.10
C LEU A 502 26.51 -5.42 -8.25
N TYR A 503 26.97 -6.08 -9.32
CA TYR A 503 26.12 -6.41 -10.48
C TYR A 503 24.77 -7.04 -10.10
N ARG A 504 24.75 -7.90 -9.08
CA ARG A 504 23.54 -8.62 -8.63
C ARG A 504 22.58 -7.79 -7.78
N GLU A 505 22.99 -6.60 -7.36
CA GLU A 505 22.21 -5.69 -6.52
C GLU A 505 21.37 -4.71 -7.35
N TYR A 506 21.62 -4.64 -8.66
CA TYR A 506 20.80 -3.86 -9.57
C TYR A 506 19.47 -4.56 -9.85
N PRO A 507 18.36 -3.80 -9.91
CA PRO A 507 17.11 -4.32 -10.43
C PRO A 507 17.26 -4.70 -11.92
N PRO A 508 16.35 -5.53 -12.47
CA PRO A 508 16.41 -5.94 -13.87
C PRO A 508 16.49 -4.76 -14.87
N ASP A 509 15.87 -3.63 -14.55
CA ASP A 509 16.06 -2.36 -15.25
C ASP A 509 16.91 -1.40 -14.41
N ALA A 510 18.23 -1.49 -14.56
CA ALA A 510 19.18 -0.66 -13.85
C ALA A 510 19.11 0.83 -14.24
N ASN A 511 18.60 1.16 -15.44
CA ASN A 511 18.53 2.53 -15.94
C ASN A 511 17.38 3.33 -15.35
N HIS A 512 16.34 2.66 -14.84
CA HIS A 512 15.25 3.30 -14.11
C HIS A 512 15.76 4.03 -12.86
N GLY A 513 16.75 3.46 -12.17
CA GLY A 513 17.24 3.95 -10.89
C GLY A 513 16.55 3.29 -9.70
N PHE A 514 16.87 3.79 -8.50
CA PHE A 514 16.43 3.22 -7.22
C PHE A 514 15.44 4.15 -6.53
N ASP A 515 14.27 3.62 -6.18
CA ASP A 515 13.30 4.33 -5.36
C ASP A 515 13.80 4.44 -3.92
N VAL A 516 13.88 5.67 -3.44
CA VAL A 516 14.24 6.03 -2.07
C VAL A 516 12.95 6.24 -1.28
N GLU A 517 12.97 5.72 -0.07
CA GLU A 517 11.83 5.74 0.84
C GLU A 517 11.29 7.16 1.10
N PRO A 518 9.96 7.33 1.14
CA PRO A 518 9.32 8.51 1.69
C PRO A 518 9.73 8.80 3.14
N ALA A 519 9.96 10.06 3.46
CA ALA A 519 10.15 10.49 4.84
C ALA A 519 8.79 10.58 5.54
N ILE A 520 8.76 10.26 6.82
CA ILE A 520 7.56 10.34 7.66
C ILE A 520 7.60 11.65 8.43
N ILE A 521 6.48 12.37 8.39
CA ILE A 521 6.27 13.57 9.19
C ILE A 521 5.11 13.34 10.14
N ILE A 522 5.34 13.60 11.42
CA ILE A 522 4.30 13.50 12.46
C ILE A 522 4.20 14.84 13.17
N VAL A 523 3.10 15.54 12.94
CA VAL A 523 2.78 16.80 13.61
C VAL A 523 2.21 16.51 14.99
N ILE A 524 2.81 17.13 15.99
CA ILE A 524 2.48 16.95 17.41
C ILE A 524 1.79 18.21 17.91
N LYS A 525 0.83 18.03 18.81
CA LYS A 525 0.34 19.11 19.67
C LYS A 525 0.70 18.80 21.12
N GLU A 526 1.31 19.78 21.76
CA GLU A 526 1.48 19.81 23.20
C GLU A 526 0.22 20.45 23.79
N ASP A 527 -0.52 19.67 24.58
CA ASP A 527 -1.54 20.25 25.45
C ASP A 527 -0.83 20.75 26.71
N TRP A 528 -0.65 22.07 26.81
CA TRP A 528 -0.26 22.73 28.05
C TRP A 528 -1.45 22.68 29.01
N GLU A 529 -1.64 21.58 29.73
CA GLU A 529 -2.40 21.63 30.98
C GLU A 529 -1.43 22.08 32.09
N GLU A 530 -1.53 23.35 32.49
CA GLU A 530 -0.98 23.82 33.78
C GLU A 530 -1.63 23.00 34.90
N ARG A 531 -0.97 21.93 35.32
CA ARG A 531 -1.22 21.27 36.59
C ARG A 531 -0.06 21.60 37.51
N GLU A 532 -0.24 22.65 38.32
CA GLU A 532 0.54 22.89 39.52
C GLU A 532 0.44 21.65 40.42
N SER A 533 1.46 20.81 40.40
CA SER A 533 1.81 19.98 41.56
C SER A 533 3.28 19.61 41.48
N GLU A 534 4.03 20.08 42.46
CA GLU A 534 5.43 19.77 42.70
C GLU A 534 5.61 18.26 42.96
N ASN A 535 5.83 17.47 41.91
CA ASN A 535 6.63 16.25 42.00
C ASN A 535 7.07 15.78 40.61
N TYR A 536 8.33 15.39 40.55
CA TYR A 536 9.13 15.17 39.34
C TYR A 536 8.59 14.12 38.35
N ARG A 537 8.89 14.40 37.06
CA ARG A 537 8.61 13.67 35.80
C ARG A 537 7.20 13.89 35.22
N SER A 538 7.00 15.09 34.66
CA SER A 538 5.93 15.37 33.71
C SER A 538 6.07 14.45 32.49
N ASN A 539 5.19 13.45 32.39
CA ASN A 539 4.95 12.75 31.14
C ASN A 539 4.29 13.76 30.17
N GLU A 540 5.09 14.41 29.33
CA GLU A 540 4.59 15.24 28.23
C GLU A 540 3.70 14.37 27.33
N ARG A 541 2.38 14.58 27.40
CA ARG A 541 1.42 13.89 26.52
C ARG A 541 1.39 14.56 25.16
N ALA A 542 2.41 14.30 24.36
CA ALA A 542 2.47 14.69 22.96
C ALA A 542 1.36 13.96 22.17
N LYS A 543 0.30 14.67 21.77
CA LYS A 543 -0.80 14.08 20.98
C LYS A 543 -0.51 14.22 19.48
N LYS A 544 -0.58 13.10 18.76
CA LYS A 544 -0.49 13.06 17.30
C LYS A 544 -1.71 13.75 16.66
N MET A 545 -1.46 14.81 15.89
CA MET A 545 -2.52 15.60 15.23
C MET A 545 -2.66 15.29 13.74
N TYR A 546 -1.53 15.03 13.08
CA TYR A 546 -1.47 14.75 11.66
C TYR A 546 -0.21 13.97 11.32
N GLU A 547 -0.34 12.96 10.48
CA GLU A 547 0.79 12.20 9.95
C GLU A 547 0.69 12.14 8.44
N PHE A 548 1.82 12.25 7.75
CA PHE A 548 1.87 12.01 6.31
C PHE A 548 3.27 11.56 5.91
N ARG A 549 3.36 10.99 4.71
CA ARG A 549 4.64 10.67 4.07
C ARG A 549 4.90 11.66 2.93
N THR A 550 6.16 11.96 2.68
CA THR A 550 6.55 12.72 1.47
C THR A 550 6.39 11.86 0.21
N THR A 551 6.73 12.41 -0.95
CA THR A 551 6.96 11.60 -2.15
C THR A 551 8.24 10.75 -1.98
N SER A 552 8.31 9.62 -2.68
CA SER A 552 9.57 8.90 -2.90
C SER A 552 10.50 9.73 -3.78
N LEU A 553 11.80 9.44 -3.72
CA LEU A 553 12.80 10.05 -4.60
C LEU A 553 13.37 8.97 -5.52
N LEU A 554 13.68 9.32 -6.76
CA LEU A 554 14.32 8.40 -7.70
C LEU A 554 15.83 8.70 -7.76
N LEU A 555 16.64 7.81 -7.21
CA LEU A 555 18.09 7.95 -7.16
C LEU A 555 18.75 7.21 -8.33
N THR A 556 19.50 7.93 -9.14
CA THR A 556 20.34 7.35 -10.18
C THR A 556 21.74 7.01 -9.65
N LEU A 557 22.15 5.77 -9.87
CA LEU A 557 23.47 5.23 -9.52
C LEU A 557 24.28 4.93 -10.79
N PRO A 558 25.63 4.87 -10.70
CA PRO A 558 26.47 4.55 -11.84
C PRO A 558 26.26 3.10 -12.30
N THR A 559 25.52 2.91 -13.39
CA THR A 559 25.22 1.59 -13.94
C THR A 559 26.48 0.94 -14.53
N PRO A 560 26.83 -0.30 -14.16
CA PRO A 560 27.97 -1.00 -14.75
C PRO A 560 27.61 -1.47 -16.17
N ASP A 561 28.63 -1.82 -16.96
CA ASP A 561 28.42 -2.45 -18.26
C ASP A 561 27.87 -3.89 -18.10
N PHE A 562 26.57 -4.06 -18.33
CA PHE A 562 25.89 -5.36 -18.26
C PHE A 562 26.25 -6.29 -19.42
N SER A 563 26.87 -5.79 -20.49
CA SER A 563 27.20 -6.60 -21.68
C SER A 563 28.44 -7.48 -21.48
N MET A 564 29.41 -7.04 -20.66
CA MET A 564 30.64 -7.80 -20.45
C MET A 564 30.39 -9.19 -19.83
N PRO A 565 29.61 -9.35 -18.74
CA PRO A 565 29.29 -10.68 -18.22
C PRO A 565 28.53 -11.55 -19.22
N TYR A 566 27.63 -10.97 -20.01
CA TYR A 566 26.88 -11.69 -21.03
C TYR A 566 27.81 -12.27 -22.11
N ASN A 567 28.76 -11.47 -22.60
CA ASN A 567 29.75 -11.91 -23.57
C ASN A 567 30.63 -13.06 -23.02
N VAL A 568 31.02 -12.98 -21.74
CA VAL A 568 31.79 -14.04 -21.08
C VAL A 568 30.97 -15.32 -20.90
N ILE A 569 29.69 -15.21 -20.51
CA ILE A 569 28.80 -16.37 -20.36
C ILE A 569 28.59 -17.06 -21.71
N ILE A 570 28.33 -16.31 -22.79
CA ILE A 570 28.20 -16.89 -24.13
C ILE A 570 29.47 -17.61 -24.55
N LEU A 571 30.64 -16.98 -24.36
CA LEU A 571 31.91 -17.59 -24.73
C LEU A 571 32.18 -18.87 -23.94
N THR A 572 31.96 -18.86 -22.62
CA THR A 572 32.20 -20.03 -21.78
C THR A 572 31.19 -21.15 -22.08
N CYS A 573 29.90 -20.84 -22.25
CA CYS A 573 28.87 -21.81 -22.61
C CYS A 573 29.11 -22.42 -23.99
N THR A 574 29.54 -21.63 -24.98
CA THR A 574 29.86 -22.15 -26.33
C THR A 574 31.07 -23.08 -26.30
N VAL A 575 32.14 -22.71 -25.58
CA VAL A 575 33.31 -23.57 -25.38
C VAL A 575 32.92 -24.87 -24.68
N MET A 576 32.14 -24.81 -23.60
CA MET A 576 31.67 -25.99 -22.87
C MET A 576 30.77 -26.88 -23.72
N SER A 577 29.87 -26.29 -24.52
CA SER A 577 29.01 -27.04 -25.44
C SER A 577 29.81 -27.76 -26.53
N LEU A 578 30.86 -27.12 -27.07
CA LEU A 578 31.73 -27.74 -28.05
C LEU A 578 32.54 -28.88 -27.42
N ALA A 579 33.15 -28.64 -26.25
CA ALA A 579 33.89 -29.67 -25.53
C ALA A 579 33.01 -30.87 -25.16
N PHE A 580 31.83 -30.62 -24.60
CA PHE A 580 30.86 -31.66 -24.30
C PHE A 580 30.43 -32.41 -25.56
N GLY A 581 30.10 -31.70 -26.64
CA GLY A 581 29.71 -32.32 -27.91
C GLY A 581 30.80 -33.23 -28.48
N ILE A 582 32.07 -32.83 -28.40
CA ILE A 582 33.22 -33.63 -28.84
C ILE A 582 33.35 -34.89 -27.96
N VAL A 583 33.37 -34.72 -26.64
CA VAL A 583 33.52 -35.85 -25.70
C VAL A 583 32.34 -36.82 -25.80
N PHE A 584 31.11 -36.29 -25.85
CA PHE A 584 29.91 -37.09 -25.99
C PHE A 584 29.91 -37.88 -27.31
N ASN A 585 30.29 -37.26 -28.43
CA ASN A 585 30.42 -37.96 -29.70
C ASN A 585 31.47 -39.07 -29.64
N LEU A 586 32.63 -38.83 -29.01
CA LEU A 586 33.68 -39.85 -28.87
C LEU A 586 33.23 -41.06 -28.05
N ILE A 587 32.43 -40.85 -27.00
CA ILE A 587 31.98 -41.92 -26.11
C ILE A 587 30.78 -42.68 -26.71
N THR A 588 29.86 -41.97 -27.35
CA THR A 588 28.56 -42.54 -27.76
C THR A 588 28.51 -42.97 -29.22
N LYS A 589 29.25 -42.33 -30.13
CA LYS A 589 29.28 -42.78 -31.52
C LYS A 589 30.12 -44.03 -31.62
N LYS A 590 29.49 -45.11 -32.08
CA LYS A 590 30.18 -46.33 -32.47
C LYS A 590 31.12 -45.98 -33.61
N THR A 591 32.43 -46.07 -33.38
CA THR A 591 33.43 -45.97 -34.45
C THR A 591 33.32 -47.23 -35.30
N VAL A 592 32.64 -47.11 -36.44
CA VAL A 592 32.47 -48.20 -37.40
C VAL A 592 33.65 -48.14 -38.37
N THR A 593 34.26 -49.29 -38.66
CA THR A 593 35.33 -49.36 -39.67
C THR A 593 34.75 -49.07 -41.06
N GLU A 594 35.57 -48.56 -41.99
CA GLU A 594 35.11 -48.19 -43.33
C GLU A 594 34.41 -49.37 -44.04
N GLU A 595 34.92 -50.60 -43.86
CA GLU A 595 34.30 -51.81 -44.40
C GLU A 595 32.93 -52.13 -43.82
N GLU A 596 32.72 -51.94 -42.52
CA GLU A 596 31.43 -52.17 -41.85
C GLU A 596 30.41 -51.09 -42.23
N PHE A 597 30.88 -49.85 -42.40
CA PHE A 597 30.05 -48.74 -42.89
C PHE A 597 29.62 -49.01 -44.34
N GLU A 598 30.52 -49.48 -45.20
CA GLU A 598 30.19 -49.85 -46.58
C GLU A 598 29.21 -51.05 -46.65
N ARG A 599 29.32 -52.03 -45.74
CA ARG A 599 28.36 -53.15 -45.65
C ARG A 599 26.97 -52.68 -45.20
N ALA A 600 26.90 -51.85 -44.17
CA ALA A 600 25.63 -51.28 -43.70
C ALA A 600 25.01 -50.30 -44.73
N ALA A 601 25.85 -49.54 -45.45
CA ALA A 601 25.41 -48.63 -46.49
C ALA A 601 24.84 -49.37 -47.71
N LYS A 602 25.37 -50.55 -48.07
CA LYS A 602 24.83 -51.41 -49.14
C LYS A 602 23.38 -51.85 -48.89
N ASP A 603 22.97 -51.98 -47.63
CA ASP A 603 21.60 -52.37 -47.25
C ASP A 603 20.58 -51.23 -47.26
N THR A 604 21.04 -49.97 -47.28
CA THR A 604 20.16 -48.80 -47.41
C THR A 604 19.60 -48.67 -48.83
N GLY A 605 18.46 -47.97 -49.00
CA GLY A 605 17.81 -47.81 -50.30
C GLY A 605 18.71 -47.18 -51.38
N LEU A 606 19.61 -46.27 -50.99
CA LEU A 606 20.63 -45.67 -51.86
C LEU A 606 21.76 -46.67 -52.21
N GLY A 607 22.14 -47.54 -51.28
CA GLY A 607 23.12 -48.61 -51.52
C GLY A 607 22.62 -49.66 -52.51
N LYS A 608 21.35 -50.04 -52.42
CA LYS A 608 20.69 -50.96 -53.37
C LYS A 608 20.56 -50.37 -54.77
N LEU A 609 20.33 -49.06 -54.87
CA LEU A 609 20.31 -48.36 -56.17
C LEU A 609 21.73 -48.33 -56.79
N LYS A 610 22.76 -48.06 -55.99
CA LYS A 610 24.16 -48.06 -56.44
C LYS A 610 24.61 -49.44 -56.92
N SER A 611 24.24 -50.51 -56.20
CA SER A 611 24.57 -51.89 -56.61
C SER A 611 23.78 -52.32 -57.86
N PHE A 612 22.52 -51.90 -58.01
CA PHE A 612 21.73 -52.15 -59.22
C PHE A 612 22.34 -51.46 -60.46
N ILE A 613 22.82 -50.22 -60.30
CA ILE A 613 23.50 -49.49 -61.38
C ILE A 613 24.85 -50.16 -61.72
N GLN A 614 25.65 -50.56 -60.73
CA GLN A 614 26.90 -51.29 -60.97
C GLN A 614 26.68 -52.64 -61.65
N LEU A 615 25.63 -53.39 -61.29
CA LEU A 615 25.26 -54.64 -61.98
C LEU A 615 24.83 -54.40 -63.43
N LYS A 616 24.12 -53.29 -63.71
CA LYS A 616 23.77 -52.90 -65.09
C LYS A 616 24.99 -52.51 -65.91
N VAL A 617 25.99 -51.87 -65.31
CA VAL A 617 27.25 -51.49 -65.98
C VAL A 617 28.14 -52.71 -66.24
N LEU A 618 28.25 -53.65 -65.28
CA LEU A 618 29.01 -54.90 -65.43
C LEU A 618 28.36 -55.90 -66.41
N ARG A 619 27.02 -55.90 -66.53
CA ARG A 619 26.34 -56.66 -67.61
C ARG A 619 26.60 -56.06 -68.99
N LYS A 620 26.88 -54.75 -69.08
CA LYS A 620 27.20 -54.07 -70.33
C LYS A 620 28.66 -54.29 -70.77
N SER A 621 29.58 -54.55 -69.82
CA SER A 621 31.00 -54.83 -70.11
C SER A 621 31.32 -56.31 -70.36
N LYS A 622 30.31 -57.20 -70.42
CA LYS A 622 30.47 -58.64 -70.69
C LYS A 622 29.84 -59.07 -72.03
N ILE A 623 29.44 -58.09 -72.85
CA ILE A 623 28.81 -58.25 -74.17
C ILE A 623 29.68 -57.60 -75.28
N ASP A 624 30.90 -57.13 -74.94
CA ASP A 624 31.93 -56.75 -75.92
C ASP A 624 33.08 -57.77 -75.90
#